data_AF-A0A2S9Q5L1-F1
#
_entry.id   AF-A0A2S9Q5L1-F1
#
_cell.length_a   1.000
_cell.length_b   1.000
_cell.length_c   1.000
_cell.angle_alpha   90.00
_cell.angle_beta   90.00
_cell.angle_gamma   90.00
#
_symmetry.space_group_name_H-M   'P 1'
#
loop_
_entity.id
_entity.type
_entity.pdbx_description
1 polymer ?
#
loop_
_entity_poly.entity_id
_entity_poly.type
_entity_poly.pdbx_seq_one_letter_code
_entity_poly.pdbx_strand_id
1 'polypeptide(L)'
;MRLFLALSALMILSQLPAAAQAAPSQEVPDAIFDDVKLYKPADKPANVIVLLSDADGFGRDEETLASEFRQRGDLVIGLDWPTARRTAGGRHRMTCPELAGHIEDTTLRIEREQAIAPYVTPVLAGAGLGRDAARSLALQADSHRIAGVIAVHTTTMKPDTVSACLVDKAALASADVSAATTASLDALREIEDGDEGAAEEAAQALGKDAGPHGPDELSDLPLYVSEPSEPAHRLAVVLTGDGGMGQLNVDLATALTRRGVGVVTIDSRRYFWAKRDPGEVATDLKRIIKHYRAAWPVDRVALVGYSFGGDALPLVYNRLPLRIKRIVAVVSLLSITPATDMRVELSDDDYPNEIALLPEAARIDAPNVQCIYGQEDRMAALACPALAKARPDFAILREAGGHGFSGDADRLADIIVAPLLSTDPVPGRTQAGSGKGQMPRADSGIGSHAGLAGH
;
A
#
# COMPACT_ATOMS: atom_id res chain seq x y z
N MET A 1 21.39 -39.10 -77.69
CA MET A 1 20.21 -38.22 -77.82
C MET A 1 19.31 -38.48 -76.61
N ARG A 2 19.13 -37.46 -75.74
CA ARG A 2 18.16 -37.32 -74.62
C ARG A 2 18.39 -38.25 -73.41
N LEU A 3 18.99 -37.83 -72.28
CA LEU A 3 18.69 -36.76 -71.32
C LEU A 3 17.29 -36.89 -70.67
N PHE A 4 17.23 -37.46 -69.45
CA PHE A 4 16.17 -37.20 -68.47
C PHE A 4 16.74 -37.34 -67.05
N LEU A 5 17.02 -36.19 -66.42
CA LEU A 5 17.15 -36.03 -64.98
C LEU A 5 15.74 -36.17 -64.37
N ALA A 6 15.56 -37.06 -63.40
CA ALA A 6 14.38 -37.06 -62.53
C ALA A 6 14.75 -36.37 -61.21
N LEU A 7 14.34 -35.11 -61.08
CA LEU A 7 14.38 -34.35 -59.83
C LEU A 7 13.36 -34.97 -58.85
N SER A 8 13.84 -35.57 -57.76
CA SER A 8 12.97 -35.95 -56.64
C SER A 8 12.86 -34.74 -55.70
N ALA A 9 11.73 -34.02 -55.78
CA ALA A 9 11.41 -32.94 -54.86
C ALA A 9 10.98 -33.55 -53.50
N LEU A 10 11.84 -33.39 -52.50
CA LEU A 10 11.55 -33.74 -51.11
C LEU A 10 10.64 -32.64 -50.53
N MET A 11 9.32 -32.87 -50.47
CA MET A 11 8.41 -32.02 -49.69
C MET A 11 8.65 -32.29 -48.21
N ILE A 12 9.43 -31.43 -47.57
CA ILE A 12 9.47 -31.32 -46.11
C ILE A 12 8.22 -30.52 -45.72
N LEU A 13 7.16 -31.21 -45.28
CA LEU A 13 6.07 -30.57 -44.55
C LEU A 13 6.64 -30.05 -43.23
N SER A 14 6.91 -28.75 -43.16
CA SER A 14 7.14 -28.05 -41.91
C SER A 14 5.83 -28.09 -41.11
N GLN A 15 5.71 -29.03 -40.17
CA GLN A 15 4.68 -28.93 -39.13
C GLN A 15 5.09 -27.77 -38.23
N LEU A 16 4.48 -26.61 -38.44
CA LEU A 16 4.41 -25.59 -37.40
C LEU A 16 3.73 -26.25 -36.20
N PRO A 17 4.33 -26.23 -35.00
CA PRO A 17 3.60 -26.66 -33.82
C PRO A 17 2.38 -25.74 -33.72
N ALA A 18 1.18 -26.30 -33.76
CA ALA A 18 0.01 -25.60 -33.26
C ALA A 18 0.37 -25.15 -31.84
N ALA A 19 0.33 -23.84 -31.57
CA ALA A 19 0.47 -23.33 -30.22
C ALA A 19 -0.56 -24.09 -29.38
N ALA A 20 -0.09 -25.01 -28.54
CA ALA A 20 -0.96 -25.77 -27.67
C ALA A 20 -1.63 -24.75 -26.75
N GLN A 21 -2.93 -24.51 -26.96
CA GLN A 21 -3.75 -23.69 -26.07
C GLN A 21 -3.48 -24.19 -24.64
N ALA A 22 -3.01 -23.29 -23.79
CA ALA A 22 -2.65 -23.69 -22.44
C ALA A 22 -3.91 -23.79 -21.59
N ALA A 23 -4.25 -25.02 -21.19
CA ALA A 23 -5.26 -25.27 -20.16
C ALA A 23 -4.85 -24.58 -18.84
N PRO A 24 -5.81 -24.25 -17.95
CA PRO A 24 -5.48 -23.75 -16.63
C PRO A 24 -4.55 -24.71 -15.91
N SER A 25 -3.54 -24.15 -15.24
CA SER A 25 -2.61 -24.93 -14.43
C SER A 25 -3.27 -25.54 -13.20
N GLN A 26 -4.34 -24.91 -12.71
CA GLN A 26 -5.12 -25.34 -11.57
C GLN A 26 -6.51 -24.68 -11.61
N GLU A 27 -7.53 -25.39 -11.11
CA GLU A 27 -8.85 -24.80 -10.80
C GLU A 27 -9.01 -24.78 -9.27
N VAL A 28 -9.50 -23.65 -8.74
CA VAL A 28 -9.63 -23.41 -7.30
C VAL A 28 -11.07 -22.99 -6.99
N PRO A 29 -11.78 -23.71 -6.09
CA PRO A 29 -13.12 -23.32 -5.67
C PRO A 29 -13.15 -21.94 -5.01
N ASP A 30 -14.21 -21.19 -5.26
CA ASP A 30 -14.48 -19.87 -4.71
C ASP A 30 -15.97 -19.66 -4.48
N ALA A 31 -16.33 -18.99 -3.38
CA ALA A 31 -17.73 -18.82 -2.99
C ALA A 31 -18.54 -17.92 -3.95
N ILE A 32 -17.87 -17.03 -4.69
CA ILE A 32 -18.51 -16.04 -5.55
C ILE A 32 -18.31 -16.39 -7.02
N PHE A 33 -17.11 -16.83 -7.38
CA PHE A 33 -16.70 -17.10 -8.75
C PHE A 33 -16.79 -18.59 -9.15
N ASP A 34 -17.15 -19.46 -8.21
CA ASP A 34 -17.22 -20.93 -8.37
C ASP A 34 -15.85 -21.52 -8.71
N ASP A 35 -15.52 -21.80 -9.97
CA ASP A 35 -14.20 -22.32 -10.36
C ASP A 35 -13.27 -21.20 -10.85
N VAL A 36 -12.30 -20.84 -10.02
CA VAL A 36 -11.24 -19.88 -10.38
C VAL A 36 -10.14 -20.59 -11.16
N LYS A 37 -9.86 -20.11 -12.38
CA LYS A 37 -8.84 -20.68 -13.27
C LYS A 37 -7.49 -20.02 -13.04
N LEU A 38 -6.47 -20.79 -12.65
CA LEU A 38 -5.13 -20.26 -12.42
C LEU A 38 -4.18 -20.59 -13.57
N TYR A 39 -3.46 -19.59 -14.07
CA TYR A 39 -2.38 -19.75 -15.03
C TYR A 39 -1.08 -19.24 -14.40
N LYS A 40 -0.27 -20.16 -13.89
CA LYS A 40 0.96 -19.84 -13.17
C LYS A 40 2.17 -19.73 -14.12
N PRO A 41 2.99 -18.68 -14.04
CA PRO A 41 4.24 -18.58 -14.79
C PRO A 41 5.28 -19.55 -14.22
N ALA A 42 6.34 -19.82 -14.99
CA ALA A 42 7.41 -20.72 -14.55
C ALA A 42 8.25 -20.10 -13.41
N ASP A 43 8.48 -18.80 -13.49
CA ASP A 43 9.22 -18.02 -12.50
C ASP A 43 8.26 -17.32 -11.52
N LYS A 44 8.83 -16.62 -10.53
CA LYS A 44 8.05 -15.77 -9.63
C LYS A 44 7.27 -14.72 -10.44
N PRO A 45 5.96 -14.54 -10.21
CA PRO A 45 5.17 -13.63 -11.00
C PRO A 45 5.65 -12.18 -10.87
N ALA A 46 5.75 -11.49 -12.00
CA ALA A 46 6.06 -10.06 -12.06
C ALA A 46 4.82 -9.22 -11.71
N ASN A 47 3.66 -9.60 -12.25
CA ASN A 47 2.36 -9.03 -11.90
C ASN A 47 1.34 -10.14 -11.61
N VAL A 48 0.20 -9.72 -11.06
CA VAL A 48 -0.98 -10.57 -10.90
C VAL A 48 -2.10 -9.96 -11.73
N ILE A 49 -2.67 -10.74 -12.64
CA ILE A 49 -3.77 -10.33 -13.51
C ILE A 49 -5.02 -11.07 -13.08
N VAL A 50 -6.08 -10.34 -12.75
CA VAL A 50 -7.40 -10.92 -12.55
C VAL A 50 -8.19 -10.73 -13.85
N LEU A 51 -8.41 -11.81 -14.58
CA LEU A 51 -9.07 -11.80 -15.89
C LEU A 51 -10.55 -12.17 -15.74
N LEU A 52 -11.44 -11.20 -16.00
CA LEU A 52 -12.89 -11.38 -15.99
C LEU A 52 -13.38 -11.88 -17.35
N SER A 53 -14.11 -12.99 -17.35
CA SER A 53 -14.64 -13.59 -18.58
C SER A 53 -15.80 -12.82 -19.22
N ASP A 54 -16.11 -13.12 -20.48
CA ASP A 54 -17.32 -12.63 -21.13
C ASP A 54 -18.60 -13.37 -20.66
N ALA A 55 -19.75 -12.99 -21.24
CA ALA A 55 -21.10 -13.51 -21.00
C ALA A 55 -21.25 -15.02 -21.17
N ASP A 56 -20.43 -15.64 -22.02
CA ASP A 56 -20.44 -17.09 -22.26
C ASP A 56 -19.53 -17.87 -21.26
N GLY A 57 -18.88 -17.16 -20.34
CA GLY A 57 -17.96 -17.74 -19.36
C GLY A 57 -16.53 -17.80 -19.89
N PHE A 58 -15.63 -18.44 -19.14
CA PHE A 58 -14.20 -18.46 -19.46
C PHE A 58 -13.88 -19.45 -20.59
N GLY A 59 -13.77 -18.94 -21.82
CA GLY A 59 -13.60 -19.72 -23.06
C GLY A 59 -12.25 -19.48 -23.76
N ARG A 60 -12.24 -19.69 -25.09
CA ARG A 60 -11.01 -19.71 -25.91
C ARG A 60 -10.29 -18.36 -25.95
N ASP A 61 -11.04 -17.27 -25.98
CA ASP A 61 -10.48 -15.92 -26.10
C ASP A 61 -9.83 -15.52 -24.77
N GLU A 62 -10.49 -15.81 -23.64
CA GLU A 62 -9.89 -15.65 -22.30
C GLU A 62 -8.69 -16.56 -22.07
N GLU A 63 -8.72 -17.82 -22.54
CA GLU A 63 -7.57 -18.74 -22.47
C GLU A 63 -6.37 -18.23 -23.27
N THR A 64 -6.63 -17.60 -24.42
CA THR A 64 -5.57 -17.02 -25.26
C THR A 64 -4.95 -15.83 -24.54
N LEU A 65 -5.76 -14.88 -24.06
CA LEU A 65 -5.29 -13.72 -23.31
C LEU A 65 -4.55 -14.12 -22.01
N ALA A 66 -5.08 -15.09 -21.26
CA ALA A 66 -4.41 -15.63 -20.08
C ALA A 66 -3.07 -16.29 -20.40
N SER A 67 -2.97 -16.98 -21.55
CA SER A 67 -1.72 -17.59 -21.98
C SER A 67 -0.66 -16.55 -22.35
N GLU A 68 -1.04 -15.42 -22.93
CA GLU A 68 -0.10 -14.33 -23.26
C GLU A 68 0.46 -13.68 -22.01
N PHE A 69 -0.38 -13.26 -21.06
CA PHE A 69 0.06 -12.75 -19.76
C PHE A 69 0.97 -13.76 -19.03
N ARG A 70 0.59 -15.05 -18.99
CA ARG A 70 1.40 -16.10 -18.36
C ARG A 70 2.78 -16.24 -19.01
N GLN A 71 2.85 -16.24 -20.35
CA GLN A 71 4.11 -16.39 -21.08
C GLN A 71 5.12 -15.28 -20.77
N ARG A 72 4.63 -14.13 -20.31
CA ARG A 72 5.41 -12.94 -19.97
C ARG A 72 5.75 -12.84 -18.48
N GLY A 73 5.35 -13.84 -17.72
CA GLY A 73 5.71 -13.97 -16.31
C GLY A 73 4.65 -13.47 -15.35
N ASP A 74 3.41 -13.27 -15.77
CA ASP A 74 2.32 -12.89 -14.88
C ASP A 74 1.55 -14.09 -14.35
N LEU A 75 1.08 -14.00 -13.10
CA LEU A 75 0.07 -14.93 -12.58
C LEU A 75 -1.30 -14.46 -13.06
N VAL A 76 -2.03 -15.32 -13.77
CA VAL A 76 -3.41 -15.00 -14.18
C VAL A 76 -4.40 -15.76 -13.33
N ILE A 77 -5.34 -15.02 -12.74
CA ILE A 77 -6.48 -15.48 -11.97
C ILE A 77 -7.73 -15.23 -12.82
N GLY A 78 -8.21 -16.26 -13.50
CA GLY A 78 -9.40 -16.21 -14.33
C GLY A 78 -10.67 -16.39 -13.51
N LEU A 79 -11.57 -15.40 -13.60
CA LEU A 79 -12.85 -15.40 -12.89
C LEU A 79 -14.02 -15.50 -13.87
N ASP A 80 -14.93 -16.43 -13.61
CA ASP A 80 -16.16 -16.56 -14.39
C ASP A 80 -17.17 -15.46 -14.00
N TRP A 81 -17.22 -14.42 -14.83
CA TRP A 81 -18.05 -13.26 -14.57
C TRP A 81 -19.56 -13.54 -14.62
N PRO A 82 -20.10 -14.35 -15.55
CA PRO A 82 -21.50 -14.75 -15.54
C PRO A 82 -21.93 -15.42 -14.23
N THR A 83 -21.07 -16.25 -13.64
CA THR A 83 -21.31 -16.90 -12.36
C THR A 83 -21.35 -15.90 -11.22
N ALA A 84 -20.36 -15.01 -11.15
CA ALA A 84 -20.35 -13.90 -10.20
C ALA A 84 -21.63 -13.05 -10.31
N ARG A 85 -22.10 -12.71 -11.52
CA ARG A 85 -23.36 -11.96 -11.71
C ARG A 85 -24.59 -12.67 -11.17
N ARG A 86 -24.66 -14.00 -11.28
CA ARG A 86 -25.79 -14.79 -10.73
C ARG A 86 -25.76 -14.80 -9.21
N THR A 87 -24.59 -15.01 -8.63
CA THR A 87 -24.38 -15.02 -7.18
C THR A 87 -24.60 -13.62 -6.58
N ALA A 88 -24.07 -12.59 -7.22
CA ALA A 88 -24.25 -11.16 -6.92
C ALA A 88 -25.66 -10.62 -7.19
N GLY A 89 -26.45 -11.34 -8.00
CA GLY A 89 -27.76 -10.90 -8.49
C GLY A 89 -28.94 -11.26 -7.56
N GLY A 90 -28.69 -11.93 -6.43
CA GLY A 90 -29.73 -12.23 -5.44
C GLY A 90 -30.20 -10.99 -4.68
N ARG A 91 -31.48 -10.59 -4.82
CA ARG A 91 -32.24 -9.48 -4.15
C ARG A 91 -31.59 -8.08 -4.05
N HIS A 92 -30.26 -7.90 -4.10
CA HIS A 92 -29.53 -6.64 -4.06
C HIS A 92 -28.27 -6.73 -4.95
N ARG A 93 -28.10 -5.81 -5.90
CA ARG A 93 -26.87 -5.74 -6.72
C ARG A 93 -25.73 -5.19 -5.85
N MET A 94 -24.54 -5.80 -5.93
CA MET A 94 -23.34 -5.31 -5.25
C MET A 94 -22.91 -3.92 -5.74
N THR A 95 -22.37 -3.13 -4.82
CA THR A 95 -21.65 -1.89 -5.12
C THR A 95 -20.24 -2.19 -5.64
N CYS A 96 -19.61 -1.22 -6.33
CA CYS A 96 -18.27 -1.41 -6.88
C CYS A 96 -17.20 -1.64 -5.79
N PRO A 97 -17.24 -0.97 -4.63
CA PRO A 97 -16.35 -1.29 -3.51
C PRO A 97 -16.53 -2.70 -2.96
N GLU A 98 -17.76 -3.22 -2.87
CA GLU A 98 -18.03 -4.59 -2.42
C GLU A 98 -17.47 -5.62 -3.42
N LEU A 99 -17.70 -5.41 -4.72
CA LEU A 99 -17.17 -6.30 -5.75
C LEU A 99 -15.64 -6.29 -5.79
N ALA A 100 -15.02 -5.11 -5.70
CA ALA A 100 -13.57 -4.99 -5.62
C ALA A 100 -13.01 -5.69 -4.36
N GLY A 101 -13.69 -5.58 -3.21
CA GLY A 101 -13.32 -6.28 -1.99
C GLY A 101 -13.32 -7.80 -2.17
N HIS A 102 -14.35 -8.36 -2.81
CA HIS A 102 -14.38 -9.79 -3.09
C HIS A 102 -13.28 -10.28 -4.04
N ILE A 103 -12.95 -9.47 -5.06
CA ILE A 103 -11.82 -9.77 -5.96
C ILE A 103 -10.49 -9.70 -5.19
N GLU A 104 -10.33 -8.70 -4.32
CA GLU A 104 -9.17 -8.54 -3.45
C GLU A 104 -9.00 -9.73 -2.50
N ASP A 105 -10.06 -10.16 -1.81
CA ASP A 105 -10.05 -11.32 -0.92
C ASP A 105 -9.65 -12.61 -1.65
N THR A 106 -10.22 -12.81 -2.84
CA THR A 106 -9.90 -13.96 -3.71
C THR A 106 -8.42 -13.93 -4.11
N THR A 107 -7.92 -12.76 -4.52
CA THR A 107 -6.52 -12.56 -4.93
C THR A 107 -5.57 -12.81 -3.76
N LEU A 108 -5.84 -12.22 -2.60
CA LEU A 108 -5.04 -12.37 -1.37
C LEU A 108 -4.90 -13.83 -0.97
N ARG A 109 -6.03 -14.57 -0.97
CA ARG A 109 -6.07 -15.99 -0.65
C ARG A 109 -5.23 -16.80 -1.64
N ILE A 110 -5.41 -16.59 -2.95
CA ILE A 110 -4.67 -17.30 -3.99
C ILE A 110 -3.17 -17.01 -3.89
N GLU A 111 -2.77 -15.75 -3.74
CA GLU A 111 -1.35 -15.41 -3.59
C GLU A 111 -0.73 -16.09 -2.36
N ARG A 112 -1.46 -16.13 -1.24
CA ARG A 112 -1.01 -16.82 -0.02
C ARG A 112 -0.83 -18.32 -0.25
N GLU A 113 -1.84 -18.98 -0.82
CA GLU A 113 -1.82 -20.42 -1.14
C GLU A 113 -0.71 -20.77 -2.14
N GLN A 114 -0.44 -19.87 -3.10
CA GLN A 114 0.59 -20.04 -4.12
C GLN A 114 1.99 -19.61 -3.66
N ALA A 115 2.13 -19.21 -2.39
CA ALA A 115 3.36 -18.71 -1.78
C ALA A 115 3.98 -17.52 -2.54
N ILE A 116 3.14 -16.66 -3.12
CA ILE A 116 3.56 -15.40 -3.70
C ILE A 116 3.84 -14.42 -2.57
N ALA A 117 5.03 -13.83 -2.57
CA ALA A 117 5.48 -12.92 -1.53
C ALA A 117 6.48 -11.89 -2.08
N PRO A 118 6.36 -10.59 -1.76
CA PRO A 118 5.22 -9.99 -1.07
C PRO A 118 3.94 -10.01 -1.93
N TYR A 119 2.80 -9.67 -1.33
CA TYR A 119 1.53 -9.48 -2.05
C TYR A 119 1.69 -8.48 -3.21
N VAL A 120 1.14 -8.83 -4.37
CA VAL A 120 1.13 -7.98 -5.57
C VAL A 120 -0.27 -7.41 -5.77
N THR A 121 -0.40 -6.10 -5.98
CA THR A 121 -1.74 -5.55 -6.24
C THR A 121 -2.17 -6.00 -7.64
N PRO A 122 -3.37 -6.60 -7.81
CA PRO A 122 -3.78 -7.15 -9.09
C PRO A 122 -4.14 -6.05 -10.11
N VAL A 123 -3.79 -6.26 -11.37
CA VAL A 123 -4.39 -5.55 -12.51
C VAL A 123 -5.64 -6.33 -12.92
N LEU A 124 -6.79 -5.64 -13.06
CA LEU A 124 -7.97 -6.28 -13.62
C LEU A 124 -7.90 -6.22 -15.14
N ALA A 125 -8.25 -7.31 -15.81
CA ALA A 125 -8.40 -7.36 -17.25
C ALA A 125 -9.75 -7.98 -17.60
N GLY A 126 -10.30 -7.65 -18.77
CA GLY A 126 -11.49 -8.31 -19.26
C GLY A 126 -11.75 -8.02 -20.73
N ALA A 127 -12.51 -8.91 -21.37
CA ALA A 127 -13.01 -8.79 -22.72
C ALA A 127 -14.56 -8.83 -22.71
N GLY A 128 -15.23 -8.18 -23.66
CA GLY A 128 -16.70 -8.17 -23.75
C GLY A 128 -17.44 -7.68 -22.50
N LEU A 129 -18.31 -8.50 -21.93
CA LEU A 129 -18.97 -8.22 -20.67
C LEU A 129 -17.98 -8.15 -19.50
N GLY A 130 -16.91 -8.95 -19.53
CA GLY A 130 -15.80 -8.88 -18.57
C GLY A 130 -15.03 -7.57 -18.69
N ARG A 131 -14.89 -7.02 -19.91
CA ARG A 131 -14.34 -5.68 -20.16
C ARG A 131 -15.17 -4.61 -19.48
N ASP A 132 -16.49 -4.61 -19.69
CA ASP A 132 -17.38 -3.60 -19.10
C ASP A 132 -17.40 -3.72 -17.56
N ALA A 133 -17.28 -4.94 -17.04
CA ALA A 133 -17.13 -5.18 -15.61
C ALA A 133 -15.82 -4.62 -15.06
N ALA A 134 -14.69 -4.98 -15.67
CA ALA A 134 -13.38 -4.49 -15.27
C ALA A 134 -13.35 -2.96 -15.33
N ARG A 135 -13.85 -2.36 -16.42
CA ARG A 135 -13.95 -0.92 -16.62
C ARG A 135 -14.74 -0.21 -15.53
N SER A 136 -15.83 -0.80 -15.04
CA SER A 136 -16.61 -0.23 -13.93
C SER A 136 -15.86 -0.19 -12.59
N LEU A 137 -14.81 -1.02 -12.44
CA LEU A 137 -13.96 -1.08 -11.26
C LEU A 137 -12.74 -0.16 -11.34
N ALA A 138 -12.53 0.57 -12.43
CA ALA A 138 -11.39 1.49 -12.57
C ALA A 138 -11.32 2.54 -11.45
N LEU A 139 -12.49 3.01 -10.98
CA LEU A 139 -12.59 3.93 -9.84
C LEU A 139 -12.04 3.37 -8.51
N GLN A 140 -11.83 2.05 -8.43
CA GLN A 140 -11.29 1.41 -7.23
C GLN A 140 -9.75 1.37 -7.22
N ALA A 141 -9.10 1.76 -8.33
CA ALA A 141 -7.64 1.82 -8.40
C ALA A 141 -7.03 2.87 -7.45
N ASP A 142 -7.76 3.97 -7.20
CA ASP A 142 -7.34 5.02 -6.26
C ASP A 142 -7.12 4.49 -4.83
N SER A 143 -7.74 3.37 -4.49
CA SER A 143 -7.61 2.72 -3.18
C SER A 143 -6.43 1.74 -3.09
N HIS A 144 -5.61 1.59 -4.15
CA HIS A 144 -4.54 0.60 -4.28
C HIS A 144 -4.95 -0.87 -4.05
N ARG A 145 -6.25 -1.17 -4.02
CA ARG A 145 -6.80 -2.54 -4.03
C ARG A 145 -6.62 -3.23 -5.37
N ILE A 146 -6.67 -2.41 -6.43
CA ILE A 146 -6.47 -2.78 -7.82
C ILE A 146 -5.42 -1.83 -8.39
N ALA A 147 -4.49 -2.36 -9.18
CA ALA A 147 -3.41 -1.58 -9.77
C ALA A 147 -3.88 -0.76 -10.97
N GLY A 148 -4.92 -1.26 -11.64
CA GLY A 148 -5.58 -0.62 -12.76
C GLY A 148 -6.43 -1.61 -13.52
N VAL A 149 -6.93 -1.17 -14.66
CA VAL A 149 -7.88 -1.91 -15.50
C VAL A 149 -7.42 -1.93 -16.95
N ILE A 150 -7.45 -3.10 -17.55
CA ILE A 150 -7.28 -3.34 -18.98
C ILE A 150 -8.62 -3.78 -19.55
N ALA A 151 -9.16 -2.97 -20.45
CA ALA A 151 -10.43 -3.17 -21.10
C ALA A 151 -10.17 -3.54 -22.57
N VAL A 152 -10.26 -4.82 -22.92
CA VAL A 152 -9.99 -5.32 -24.28
C VAL A 152 -11.27 -5.29 -25.11
N HIS A 153 -11.28 -4.47 -26.16
CA HIS A 153 -12.31 -4.44 -27.18
C HIS A 153 -12.29 -5.76 -27.96
N THR A 154 -13.47 -6.29 -28.29
CA THR A 154 -13.58 -7.46 -29.15
C THR A 154 -14.60 -7.22 -30.25
N THR A 155 -14.25 -7.62 -31.46
CA THR A 155 -15.09 -7.42 -32.65
C THR A 155 -16.20 -8.46 -32.80
N THR A 156 -16.08 -9.56 -32.05
CA THR A 156 -16.95 -10.75 -32.10
C THR A 156 -18.03 -10.77 -31.03
N MET A 157 -17.94 -9.95 -29.99
CA MET A 157 -18.82 -10.04 -28.81
C MET A 157 -19.88 -8.92 -28.76
N LYS A 158 -21.02 -9.23 -28.14
CA LYS A 158 -22.16 -8.32 -28.07
C LYS A 158 -21.84 -7.18 -27.11
N PRO A 159 -22.00 -5.90 -27.51
CA PRO A 159 -21.95 -4.80 -26.55
C PRO A 159 -23.10 -4.95 -25.55
N ASP A 160 -22.79 -5.02 -24.25
CA ASP A 160 -23.79 -5.00 -23.19
C ASP A 160 -23.56 -3.76 -22.31
N THR A 161 -24.57 -2.91 -22.15
CA THR A 161 -24.43 -1.60 -21.51
C THR A 161 -24.66 -1.63 -19.99
N VAL A 162 -24.78 -2.82 -19.41
CA VAL A 162 -25.15 -2.98 -18.01
C VAL A 162 -23.90 -3.01 -17.13
N SER A 163 -23.65 -1.92 -16.40
CA SER A 163 -22.62 -1.83 -15.36
C SER A 163 -22.65 -3.06 -14.44
N ALA A 164 -21.48 -3.64 -14.18
CA ALA A 164 -21.30 -4.82 -13.34
C ALA A 164 -21.75 -4.58 -11.89
N CYS A 165 -21.48 -3.38 -11.37
CA CYS A 165 -21.74 -2.99 -10.00
C CYS A 165 -22.47 -1.64 -9.95
N LEU A 166 -23.05 -1.34 -8.78
CA LEU A 166 -23.59 -0.03 -8.47
C LEU A 166 -22.46 0.90 -8.05
N VAL A 167 -22.30 2.02 -8.75
CA VAL A 167 -21.42 3.10 -8.29
C VAL A 167 -22.13 3.80 -7.13
N ASP A 168 -21.48 3.89 -5.97
CA ASP A 168 -22.05 4.59 -4.83
C ASP A 168 -22.14 6.09 -5.13
N LYS A 169 -23.33 6.68 -4.91
CA LYS A 169 -23.56 8.12 -5.06
C LYS A 169 -22.72 8.94 -4.07
N ALA A 170 -22.36 8.38 -2.92
CA ALA A 170 -21.48 9.03 -1.96
C ALA A 170 -20.03 9.11 -2.48
N ALA A 171 -19.53 8.06 -3.14
CA ALA A 171 -18.20 8.05 -3.76
C ALA A 171 -18.07 9.07 -4.91
N LEU A 172 -19.15 9.29 -5.67
CA LEU A 172 -19.22 10.36 -6.68
C LEU A 172 -19.29 11.78 -6.08
N ALA A 173 -19.65 11.92 -4.81
CA ALA A 173 -19.86 13.20 -4.14
C ALA A 173 -18.69 13.62 -3.22
N SER A 174 -17.90 12.65 -2.72
CA SER A 174 -16.73 12.88 -1.87
C SER A 174 -15.42 12.99 -2.66
N ALA A 175 -15.39 12.52 -3.90
CA ALA A 175 -14.31 12.78 -4.82
C ALA A 175 -14.34 14.26 -5.22
N ASP A 176 -13.20 14.95 -5.15
CA ASP A 176 -12.98 16.13 -5.96
C ASP A 176 -13.11 15.66 -7.42
N VAL A 177 -14.30 15.81 -8.00
CA VAL A 177 -14.76 15.03 -9.18
C VAL A 177 -13.77 15.15 -10.33
N SER A 178 -13.02 16.25 -10.41
CA SER A 178 -11.92 16.43 -11.35
C SER A 178 -10.74 15.47 -11.14
N ALA A 179 -10.22 15.34 -9.92
CA ALA A 179 -8.99 14.60 -9.64
C ALA A 179 -9.22 13.07 -9.66
N ALA A 180 -10.33 12.60 -9.08
CA ALA A 180 -10.70 11.19 -9.15
C ALA A 180 -11.00 10.75 -10.60
N THR A 181 -11.56 11.64 -11.44
CA THR A 181 -11.72 11.30 -12.86
C THR A 181 -10.38 11.21 -13.59
N THR A 182 -9.37 12.02 -13.27
CA THR A 182 -8.06 11.92 -13.91
C THR A 182 -7.30 10.66 -13.49
N ALA A 183 -7.22 10.37 -12.19
CA ALA A 183 -6.57 9.16 -11.69
C ALA A 183 -7.26 7.87 -12.18
N SER A 184 -8.59 7.85 -12.22
CA SER A 184 -9.35 6.72 -12.76
C SER A 184 -9.25 6.57 -14.28
N LEU A 185 -9.01 7.66 -15.03
CA LEU A 185 -8.69 7.59 -16.46
C LEU A 185 -7.25 7.08 -16.66
N ASP A 186 -6.33 7.51 -15.82
CA ASP A 186 -4.93 7.06 -15.84
C ASP A 186 -4.78 5.59 -15.39
N ALA A 187 -5.75 5.05 -14.65
CA ALA A 187 -5.81 3.65 -14.26
C ALA A 187 -6.55 2.74 -15.27
N LEU A 188 -7.17 3.29 -16.32
CA LEU A 188 -7.88 2.53 -17.35
C LEU A 188 -7.08 2.51 -18.66
N ARG A 189 -6.94 1.33 -19.27
CA ARG A 189 -6.31 1.13 -20.58
C ARG A 189 -7.31 0.41 -21.49
N GLU A 190 -7.81 1.08 -22.52
CA GLU A 190 -8.64 0.48 -23.56
C GLU A 190 -7.71 -0.08 -24.65
N ILE A 191 -7.83 -1.37 -24.94
CA ILE A 191 -6.96 -2.10 -25.87
C ILE A 191 -7.82 -2.66 -27.01
N GLU A 192 -7.33 -2.59 -28.25
CA GLU A 192 -8.03 -3.15 -29.41
C GLU A 192 -7.91 -4.67 -29.48
N ASP A 193 -8.87 -5.30 -30.18
CA ASP A 193 -8.91 -6.76 -30.38
C ASP A 193 -7.64 -7.25 -31.10
N GLY A 194 -7.00 -8.30 -30.57
CA GLY A 194 -5.77 -8.87 -31.13
C GLY A 194 -4.49 -8.04 -30.91
N ASP A 195 -4.48 -7.11 -29.95
CA ASP A 195 -3.28 -6.41 -29.47
C ASP A 195 -2.88 -6.85 -28.06
N GLU A 196 -2.59 -8.15 -27.90
CA GLU A 196 -2.18 -8.73 -26.62
C GLU A 196 -0.86 -8.14 -26.11
N GLY A 197 0.00 -7.67 -27.01
CA GLY A 197 1.23 -6.96 -26.65
C GLY A 197 0.97 -5.63 -25.94
N ALA A 198 0.03 -4.83 -26.42
CA ALA A 198 -0.36 -3.59 -25.73
C ALA A 198 -1.04 -3.87 -24.38
N ALA A 199 -1.81 -4.96 -24.27
CA ALA A 199 -2.38 -5.38 -22.99
C ALA A 199 -1.28 -5.74 -21.97
N GLU A 200 -0.23 -6.43 -22.38
CA GLU A 200 0.93 -6.74 -21.53
C GLU A 200 1.66 -5.46 -21.07
N GLU A 201 2.00 -4.56 -22.01
CA GLU A 201 2.67 -3.31 -21.69
C GLU A 201 1.85 -2.46 -20.70
N ALA A 202 0.53 -2.43 -20.89
CA ALA A 202 -0.42 -1.80 -19.97
C ALA A 202 -0.37 -2.44 -18.57
N ALA A 203 -0.37 -3.77 -18.47
CA ALA A 203 -0.32 -4.47 -17.20
C ALA A 203 0.95 -4.13 -16.41
N GLN A 204 2.11 -4.14 -17.08
CA GLN A 204 3.38 -3.80 -16.45
C GLN A 204 3.42 -2.35 -15.98
N ALA A 205 2.90 -1.41 -16.79
CA ALA A 205 2.84 0.00 -16.42
C ALA A 205 1.93 0.22 -15.21
N LEU A 206 0.70 -0.33 -15.23
CA LEU A 206 -0.26 -0.19 -14.14
C LEU A 206 0.25 -0.83 -12.84
N GLY A 207 0.82 -2.03 -12.91
CA GLY A 207 1.40 -2.73 -11.76
C GLY A 207 2.55 -1.92 -11.12
N LYS A 208 3.41 -1.33 -11.95
CA LYS A 208 4.51 -0.49 -11.50
C LYS A 208 4.01 0.81 -10.86
N ASP A 209 3.06 1.50 -11.48
CA ASP A 209 2.59 2.81 -11.05
C ASP A 209 1.80 2.73 -9.73
N ALA A 210 0.98 1.69 -9.57
CA ALA A 210 0.18 1.49 -8.36
C ALA A 210 0.97 0.83 -7.21
N GLY A 211 2.10 0.19 -7.52
CA GLY A 211 2.97 -0.47 -6.56
C GLY A 211 3.73 0.49 -5.64
N PRO A 212 4.43 -0.05 -4.63
CA PRO A 212 5.28 0.75 -3.78
C PRO A 212 6.41 1.39 -4.59
N HIS A 213 6.66 2.67 -4.33
CA HIS A 213 7.71 3.46 -4.95
C HIS A 213 8.54 4.16 -3.85
N GLY A 214 9.69 3.57 -3.55
CA GLY A 214 10.71 4.14 -2.67
C GLY A 214 12.00 4.48 -3.44
N PRO A 215 12.93 5.21 -2.81
CA PRO A 215 14.27 5.42 -3.36
C PRO A 215 15.03 4.09 -3.45
N ASP A 216 15.96 3.97 -4.39
CA ASP A 216 16.70 2.72 -4.67
C ASP A 216 17.32 2.07 -3.42
N GLU A 217 17.86 2.87 -2.48
CA GLU A 217 18.46 2.39 -1.21
C GLU A 217 17.46 1.70 -0.26
N LEU A 218 16.16 1.93 -0.47
CA LEU A 218 15.04 1.40 0.30
C LEU A 218 14.07 0.58 -0.58
N SER A 219 14.52 0.14 -1.76
CA SER A 219 13.69 -0.63 -2.72
C SER A 219 13.25 -2.01 -2.19
N ASP A 220 13.88 -2.50 -1.12
CA ASP A 220 13.46 -3.70 -0.39
C ASP A 220 12.25 -3.47 0.54
N LEU A 221 11.83 -2.22 0.74
CA LEU A 221 10.71 -1.83 1.60
C LEU A 221 9.51 -1.39 0.73
N PRO A 222 8.27 -1.80 1.07
CA PRO A 222 7.09 -1.40 0.31
C PRO A 222 6.63 0.01 0.74
N LEU A 223 7.36 1.02 0.28
CA LEU A 223 7.15 2.43 0.63
C LEU A 223 6.30 3.16 -0.42
N TYR A 224 5.46 4.07 0.04
CA TYR A 224 4.81 5.11 -0.75
C TYR A 224 5.24 6.47 -0.21
N VAL A 225 5.61 7.39 -1.09
CA VAL A 225 6.33 8.61 -0.70
C VAL A 225 5.60 9.83 -1.28
N SER A 226 5.19 10.74 -0.40
CA SER A 226 4.51 11.98 -0.79
C SER A 226 5.27 13.19 -0.26
N GLU A 227 5.84 13.97 -1.18
CA GLU A 227 6.59 15.18 -0.86
C GLU A 227 5.70 16.43 -1.01
N PRO A 228 5.69 17.35 -0.02
CA PRO A 228 5.00 18.63 -0.15
C PRO A 228 5.68 19.54 -1.18
N SER A 229 4.94 20.55 -1.68
CA SER A 229 5.45 21.49 -2.68
C SER A 229 6.61 22.37 -2.17
N GLU A 230 6.67 22.58 -0.86
CA GLU A 230 7.75 23.30 -0.18
C GLU A 230 8.64 22.31 0.57
N PRO A 231 9.93 22.61 0.79
CA PRO A 231 10.84 21.69 1.48
C PRO A 231 10.28 21.17 2.82
N ALA A 232 10.20 19.84 2.94
CA ALA A 232 9.64 19.19 4.12
C ALA A 232 10.54 19.38 5.35
N HIS A 233 10.13 20.25 6.28
CA HIS A 233 10.76 20.36 7.60
C HIS A 233 10.24 19.33 8.60
N ARG A 234 9.14 18.65 8.28
CA ARG A 234 8.48 17.65 9.11
C ARG A 234 8.27 16.39 8.29
N LEU A 235 8.42 15.24 8.94
CA LEU A 235 8.22 13.92 8.34
C LEU A 235 7.18 13.14 9.14
N ALA A 236 6.22 12.52 8.47
CA ALA A 236 5.40 11.46 9.03
C ALA A 236 5.83 10.13 8.41
N VAL A 237 6.22 9.16 9.24
CA VAL A 237 6.36 7.77 8.81
C VAL A 237 5.10 7.03 9.26
N VAL A 238 4.33 6.52 8.31
CA VAL A 238 3.02 5.91 8.52
C VAL A 238 3.14 4.39 8.34
N LEU A 239 2.66 3.60 9.28
CA LEU A 239 2.42 2.17 9.12
C LEU A 239 0.91 1.98 8.91
N THR A 240 0.52 1.43 7.77
CA THR A 240 -0.90 1.20 7.47
C THR A 240 -1.49 0.08 8.33
N GLY A 241 -2.80 -0.12 8.23
CA GLY A 241 -3.44 -1.38 8.64
C GLY A 241 -2.99 -2.55 7.77
N ASP A 242 -3.48 -3.74 8.11
CA ASP A 242 -3.32 -4.99 7.37
C ASP A 242 -4.00 -4.98 5.99
N GLY A 243 -4.93 -4.04 5.80
CA GLY A 243 -5.50 -3.66 4.50
C GLY A 243 -4.53 -2.94 3.54
N GLY A 244 -3.30 -2.60 3.96
CA GLY A 244 -2.32 -1.92 3.12
C GLY A 244 -2.68 -0.46 2.78
N MET A 245 -2.34 0.00 1.57
CA MET A 245 -2.51 1.39 1.09
C MET A 245 -3.95 1.79 0.75
N GLY A 246 -4.96 1.20 1.39
CA GLY A 246 -6.37 1.56 1.22
C GLY A 246 -6.67 3.07 1.28
N GLN A 247 -7.84 3.47 0.77
CA GLN A 247 -8.22 4.88 0.55
C GLN A 247 -7.91 5.83 1.73
N LEU A 248 -8.22 5.43 2.97
CA LEU A 248 -7.94 6.26 4.15
C LEU A 248 -6.45 6.65 4.28
N ASN A 249 -5.52 5.76 3.94
CA ASN A 249 -4.09 6.03 4.01
C ASN A 249 -3.64 6.97 2.88
N VAL A 250 -4.21 6.84 1.68
CA VAL A 250 -3.99 7.79 0.56
C VAL A 250 -4.48 9.18 0.95
N ASP A 251 -5.70 9.27 1.47
CA ASP A 251 -6.30 10.53 1.88
C ASP A 251 -5.53 11.15 3.06
N LEU A 252 -5.08 10.35 4.02
CA LEU A 252 -4.27 10.82 5.15
C LEU A 252 -2.90 11.34 4.70
N ALA A 253 -2.21 10.61 3.81
CA ALA A 253 -0.96 11.07 3.24
C ALA A 253 -1.14 12.39 2.50
N THR A 254 -2.17 12.48 1.65
CA THR A 254 -2.52 13.72 0.93
C THR A 254 -2.81 14.87 1.90
N ALA A 255 -3.61 14.63 2.94
CA ALA A 255 -3.97 15.64 3.93
C ALA A 255 -2.75 16.13 4.74
N LEU A 256 -1.82 15.24 5.09
CA LEU A 256 -0.56 15.60 5.76
C LEU A 256 0.38 16.39 4.83
N THR A 257 0.50 15.96 3.57
CA THR A 257 1.31 16.65 2.56
C THR A 257 0.80 18.06 2.28
N ARG A 258 -0.53 18.27 2.19
CA ARG A 258 -1.13 19.61 2.09
C ARG A 258 -0.79 20.52 3.29
N ARG A 259 -0.45 19.93 4.44
CA ARG A 259 -0.02 20.64 5.67
C ARG A 259 1.50 20.80 5.76
N GLY A 260 2.24 20.54 4.68
CA GLY A 260 3.69 20.74 4.59
C GLY A 260 4.50 19.65 5.28
N VAL A 261 3.92 18.44 5.45
CA VAL A 261 4.60 17.28 6.03
C VAL A 261 5.01 16.33 4.90
N GLY A 262 6.29 15.97 4.83
CA GLY A 262 6.73 14.86 3.99
C GLY A 262 6.18 13.55 4.57
N VAL A 263 5.60 12.69 3.73
CA VAL A 263 4.98 11.44 4.18
C VAL A 263 5.70 10.26 3.55
N VAL A 264 6.02 9.27 4.38
CA VAL A 264 6.53 7.98 3.94
C VAL A 264 5.67 6.90 4.57
N THR A 265 4.85 6.25 3.76
CA THR A 265 3.94 5.21 4.22
C THR A 265 4.52 3.84 3.92
N ILE A 266 4.53 2.96 4.92
CA ILE A 266 4.90 1.56 4.82
C ILE A 266 3.61 0.77 4.67
N ASP A 267 3.46 0.08 3.55
CA ASP A 267 2.35 -0.85 3.31
C ASP A 267 2.52 -2.09 4.20
N SER A 268 1.82 -2.09 5.34
CA SER A 268 1.91 -3.15 6.34
C SER A 268 1.48 -4.51 5.80
N ARG A 269 0.55 -4.56 4.83
CA ARG A 269 0.11 -5.82 4.22
C ARG A 269 1.28 -6.54 3.54
N ARG A 270 2.01 -5.80 2.70
CA ARG A 270 3.18 -6.33 1.99
C ARG A 270 4.35 -6.58 2.93
N TYR A 271 4.57 -5.65 3.86
CA TYR A 271 5.74 -5.68 4.74
C TYR A 271 5.67 -6.82 5.78
N PHE A 272 4.48 -7.06 6.33
CA PHE A 272 4.17 -8.10 7.31
C PHE A 272 3.47 -9.32 6.69
N TRP A 273 3.59 -9.51 5.36
CA TRP A 273 3.11 -10.73 4.69
C TRP A 273 3.69 -12.00 5.35
N ALA A 274 4.91 -11.90 5.90
CA ALA A 274 5.45 -12.88 6.83
C ALA A 274 5.67 -12.25 8.21
N LYS A 275 5.81 -13.10 9.24
CA LYS A 275 6.09 -12.64 10.61
C LYS A 275 7.42 -11.90 10.65
N ARG A 276 7.43 -10.72 11.29
CA ARG A 276 8.62 -9.86 11.45
C ARG A 276 9.04 -9.76 12.91
N ASP A 277 10.35 -9.68 13.14
CA ASP A 277 10.85 -9.29 14.47
C ASP A 277 10.70 -7.76 14.66
N PRO A 278 10.16 -7.26 15.78
CA PRO A 278 10.04 -5.82 16.01
C PRO A 278 11.36 -5.04 15.96
N GLY A 279 12.51 -5.68 16.22
CA GLY A 279 13.83 -5.07 16.11
C GLY A 279 14.30 -4.91 14.66
N GLU A 280 13.93 -5.82 13.77
CA GLU A 280 14.12 -5.66 12.32
C GLU A 280 13.32 -4.45 11.82
N VAL A 281 12.04 -4.36 12.20
CA VAL A 281 11.20 -3.20 11.82
C VAL A 281 11.76 -1.89 12.38
N ALA A 282 12.31 -1.89 13.60
CA ALA A 282 12.95 -0.71 14.17
C ALA A 282 14.22 -0.30 13.38
N THR A 283 14.92 -1.28 12.80
CA THR A 283 16.08 -1.05 11.93
C THR A 283 15.66 -0.41 10.61
N ASP A 284 14.55 -0.84 10.03
CA ASP A 284 14.01 -0.28 8.79
C ASP A 284 13.41 1.12 9.00
N LEU A 285 12.69 1.36 10.10
CA LEU A 285 12.29 2.73 10.47
C LEU A 285 13.49 3.67 10.63
N LYS A 286 14.60 3.19 11.23
CA LYS A 286 15.84 3.96 11.30
C LYS A 286 16.40 4.26 9.89
N ARG A 287 16.37 3.30 8.96
CA ARG A 287 16.84 3.49 7.57
C ARG A 287 16.01 4.57 6.87
N ILE A 288 14.69 4.46 6.92
CA ILE A 288 13.74 5.43 6.35
C ILE A 288 14.00 6.82 6.91
N ILE A 289 13.96 6.99 8.24
CA ILE A 289 14.12 8.29 8.87
C ILE A 289 15.50 8.89 8.56
N LYS A 290 16.56 8.08 8.50
CA LYS A 290 17.90 8.56 8.15
C LYS A 290 17.96 9.06 6.72
N HIS A 291 17.39 8.31 5.77
CA HIS A 291 17.37 8.66 4.35
C HIS A 291 16.65 10.00 4.14
N TYR A 292 15.40 10.12 4.61
CA TYR A 292 14.61 11.33 4.36
C TYR A 292 15.07 12.55 5.14
N ARG A 293 15.80 12.40 6.25
CA ARG A 293 16.49 13.52 6.91
C ARG A 293 17.76 13.98 6.20
N ALA A 294 18.29 13.18 5.29
CA ALA A 294 19.37 13.59 4.39
C ALA A 294 18.82 14.23 3.12
N ALA A 295 17.69 13.73 2.60
CA ALA A 295 17.03 14.26 1.42
C ALA A 295 16.27 15.58 1.68
N TRP A 296 15.64 15.71 2.85
CA TRP A 296 14.79 16.83 3.23
C TRP A 296 15.29 17.51 4.51
N PRO A 297 15.01 18.81 4.75
CA PRO A 297 15.43 19.55 5.94
C PRO A 297 14.61 19.18 7.20
N VAL A 298 14.31 17.90 7.37
CA VAL A 298 13.44 17.35 8.42
C VAL A 298 14.12 17.47 9.79
N ASP A 299 13.45 18.20 10.68
CA ASP A 299 13.86 18.39 12.07
C ASP A 299 12.88 17.80 13.08
N ARG A 300 11.67 17.38 12.67
CA ARG A 300 10.70 16.66 13.52
C ARG A 300 10.04 15.51 12.78
N VAL A 301 9.88 14.40 13.50
CA VAL A 301 9.26 13.17 12.96
C VAL A 301 8.01 12.82 13.76
N ALA A 302 6.92 12.52 13.06
CA ALA A 302 5.80 11.74 13.59
C ALA A 302 5.95 10.28 13.17
N LEU A 303 5.70 9.36 14.10
CA LEU A 303 5.44 7.96 13.79
C LEU A 303 3.95 7.73 13.96
N VAL A 304 3.29 7.31 12.88
CA VAL A 304 1.85 7.12 12.84
C VAL A 304 1.59 5.65 12.53
N GLY A 305 0.76 4.98 13.32
CA GLY A 305 0.34 3.63 13.03
C GLY A 305 -1.18 3.55 13.01
N TYR A 306 -1.75 2.99 11.95
CA TYR A 306 -3.19 2.76 11.81
C TYR A 306 -3.53 1.27 11.92
N SER A 307 -4.54 0.93 12.73
CA SER A 307 -5.01 -0.44 12.93
C SER A 307 -3.84 -1.37 13.29
N PHE A 308 -3.61 -2.44 12.53
CA PHE A 308 -2.43 -3.30 12.63
C PHE A 308 -1.10 -2.53 12.73
N GLY A 309 -0.91 -1.46 11.96
CA GLY A 309 0.28 -0.62 12.06
C GLY A 309 0.38 0.15 13.38
N GLY A 310 -0.76 0.53 13.96
CA GLY A 310 -0.86 1.13 15.30
C GLY A 310 -0.55 0.12 16.40
N ASP A 311 -0.89 -1.13 16.19
CA ASP A 311 -0.59 -2.25 17.08
C ASP A 311 0.89 -2.63 17.05
N ALA A 312 1.49 -2.69 15.85
CA ALA A 312 2.92 -2.97 15.68
C ALA A 312 3.79 -1.84 16.25
N LEU A 313 3.37 -0.58 16.12
CA LEU A 313 4.22 0.59 16.39
C LEU A 313 4.78 0.66 17.83
N PRO A 314 4.03 0.38 18.92
CA PRO A 314 4.58 0.30 20.27
C PRO A 314 5.74 -0.70 20.42
N LEU A 315 5.61 -1.89 19.82
CA LEU A 315 6.62 -2.94 19.86
C LEU A 315 7.91 -2.47 19.17
N VAL A 316 7.75 -1.78 18.04
CA VAL A 316 8.85 -1.26 17.23
C VAL A 316 9.51 -0.06 17.89
N TYR A 317 8.72 0.92 18.34
CA TYR A 317 9.19 2.15 18.96
C TYR A 317 10.12 1.87 20.13
N ASN A 318 9.74 0.93 21.00
CA ASN A 318 10.52 0.54 22.18
C ASN A 318 11.92 0.00 21.85
N ARG A 319 12.15 -0.43 20.60
CA ARG A 319 13.44 -0.96 20.10
C ARG A 319 14.21 0.03 19.24
N LEU A 320 13.67 1.23 18.98
CA LEU A 320 14.38 2.27 18.25
C LEU A 320 15.63 2.75 19.03
N PRO A 321 16.76 2.98 18.34
CA PRO A 321 17.93 3.58 18.98
C PRO A 321 17.59 4.96 19.55
N LEU A 322 18.16 5.31 20.72
CA LEU A 322 17.92 6.59 21.41
C LEU A 322 18.11 7.83 20.50
N ARG A 323 19.06 7.77 19.56
CA ARG A 323 19.29 8.87 18.58
C ARG A 323 18.09 9.10 17.67
N ILE A 324 17.37 8.04 17.31
CA ILE A 324 16.15 8.12 16.51
C ILE A 324 14.96 8.51 17.40
N LYS A 325 14.82 7.94 18.60
CA LYS A 325 13.75 8.37 19.52
C LYS A 325 13.77 9.88 19.79
N ARG A 326 14.95 10.50 19.92
CA ARG A 326 15.14 11.95 20.17
C ARG A 326 14.68 12.88 19.04
N ILE A 327 14.39 12.37 17.85
CA ILE A 327 13.83 13.17 16.74
C ILE A 327 12.34 12.92 16.53
N VAL A 328 11.79 11.86 17.14
CA VAL A 328 10.37 11.57 17.14
C VAL A 328 9.70 12.53 18.13
N ALA A 329 8.93 13.47 17.58
CA ALA A 329 8.17 14.46 18.34
C ALA A 329 6.76 13.98 18.68
N VAL A 330 6.21 13.08 17.85
CA VAL A 330 4.82 12.60 17.93
C VAL A 330 4.78 11.10 17.65
N VAL A 331 4.00 10.38 18.45
CA VAL A 331 3.56 9.02 18.16
C VAL A 331 2.03 9.02 18.15
N SER A 332 1.42 8.65 17.03
CA SER A 332 -0.04 8.59 16.90
C SER A 332 -0.46 7.15 16.63
N LEU A 333 -1.25 6.60 17.55
CA LEU A 333 -1.80 5.24 17.53
C LEU A 333 -3.28 5.32 17.15
N LEU A 334 -3.62 4.96 15.92
CA LEU A 334 -4.96 5.12 15.36
C LEU A 334 -5.67 3.76 15.34
N SER A 335 -6.83 3.67 15.97
CA SER A 335 -7.69 2.46 16.01
C SER A 335 -6.93 1.18 16.43
N ILE A 336 -6.12 1.28 17.49
CA ILE A 336 -5.38 0.14 18.03
C ILE A 336 -6.29 -0.86 18.72
N THR A 337 -5.84 -2.10 18.81
CA THR A 337 -6.50 -3.18 19.54
C THR A 337 -5.77 -3.48 20.87
N PRO A 338 -6.32 -4.34 21.75
CA PRO A 338 -5.64 -4.70 22.99
C PRO A 338 -4.41 -5.62 22.84
N ALA A 339 -4.33 -6.37 21.74
CA ALA A 339 -3.29 -7.38 21.50
C ALA A 339 -3.08 -7.59 20.00
N THR A 340 -1.91 -8.08 19.60
CA THR A 340 -1.56 -8.22 18.18
C THR A 340 -0.57 -9.35 17.92
N ASP A 341 -0.25 -9.54 16.64
CA ASP A 341 0.83 -10.36 16.12
C ASP A 341 1.67 -9.55 15.14
N MET A 342 2.93 -9.93 14.92
CA MET A 342 3.81 -9.24 13.97
C MET A 342 3.71 -9.81 12.55
N ARG A 343 2.49 -10.18 12.13
CA ARG A 343 2.18 -10.79 10.84
C ARG A 343 0.75 -10.44 10.45
N VAL A 344 0.53 -10.12 9.18
CA VAL A 344 -0.81 -9.91 8.62
C VAL A 344 -1.41 -11.27 8.23
N GLU A 345 -2.60 -11.53 8.77
CA GLU A 345 -3.43 -12.69 8.42
C GLU A 345 -4.57 -12.26 7.48
N LEU A 346 -5.22 -13.25 6.84
CA LEU A 346 -6.25 -12.99 5.82
C LEU A 346 -7.65 -12.77 6.42
N SER A 347 -7.86 -13.25 7.65
CA SER A 347 -9.12 -13.11 8.38
C SER A 347 -8.84 -12.70 9.82
N ASP A 348 -9.73 -11.88 10.38
CA ASP A 348 -9.69 -11.47 11.78
C ASP A 348 -9.67 -12.68 12.74
N ASP A 349 -10.38 -13.76 12.38
CA ASP A 349 -10.46 -14.99 13.17
C ASP A 349 -9.13 -15.78 13.20
N ASP A 350 -8.23 -15.52 12.25
CA ASP A 350 -6.95 -16.21 12.14
C ASP A 350 -5.87 -15.58 13.05
N TYR A 351 -6.08 -14.38 13.59
CA TYR A 351 -5.12 -13.70 14.46
C TYR A 351 -5.08 -14.34 15.86
N PRO A 352 -3.96 -14.95 16.27
CA PRO A 352 -3.82 -15.50 17.62
C PRO A 352 -3.83 -14.44 18.73
N ASN A 353 -3.43 -13.21 18.39
CA ASN A 353 -3.32 -12.05 19.27
C ASN A 353 -2.45 -12.33 20.51
N GLU A 354 -1.26 -12.90 20.30
CA GLU A 354 -0.40 -13.40 21.38
C GLU A 354 0.27 -12.29 22.21
N ILE A 355 0.40 -11.09 21.66
CA ILE A 355 1.19 -10.00 22.27
C ILE A 355 0.28 -8.92 22.84
N ALA A 356 0.23 -8.80 24.16
CA ALA A 356 -0.51 -7.73 24.83
C ALA A 356 0.13 -6.35 24.58
N LEU A 357 -0.66 -5.40 24.08
CA LEU A 357 -0.16 -4.10 23.63
C LEU A 357 -0.08 -3.03 24.71
N LEU A 358 -0.96 -3.08 25.71
CA LEU A 358 -0.99 -2.05 26.76
C LEU A 358 0.37 -1.87 27.47
N PRO A 359 1.08 -2.94 27.90
CA PRO A 359 2.40 -2.79 28.51
C PRO A 359 3.46 -2.20 27.57
N GLU A 360 3.32 -2.43 26.27
CA GLU A 360 4.23 -1.94 25.24
C GLU A 360 3.99 -0.46 24.94
N ALA A 361 2.73 -0.09 24.71
CA ALA A 361 2.29 1.28 24.47
C ALA A 361 2.60 2.19 25.67
N ALA A 362 2.39 1.69 26.90
CA ALA A 362 2.67 2.46 28.11
C ALA A 362 4.17 2.80 28.30
N ARG A 363 5.10 2.15 27.61
CA ARG A 363 6.54 2.43 27.66
C ARG A 363 7.01 3.48 26.65
N ILE A 364 6.14 3.93 25.75
CA ILE A 364 6.50 4.98 24.79
C ILE A 364 6.86 6.26 25.55
N ASP A 365 8.04 6.80 25.26
CA ASP A 365 8.65 7.97 25.89
C ASP A 365 8.76 9.17 24.94
N ALA A 366 7.96 9.17 23.85
CA ALA A 366 7.86 10.32 22.96
C ALA A 366 7.14 11.50 23.66
N PRO A 367 7.43 12.76 23.27
CA PRO A 367 6.90 13.92 23.98
C PRO A 367 5.39 14.10 23.82
N ASN A 368 4.86 13.71 22.66
CA ASN A 368 3.43 13.70 22.39
C ASN A 368 3.06 12.30 21.94
N VAL A 369 2.22 11.62 22.72
CA VAL A 369 1.63 10.33 22.34
C VAL A 369 0.12 10.51 22.29
N GLN A 370 -0.46 10.10 21.17
CA GLN A 370 -1.89 10.20 20.89
C GLN A 370 -2.45 8.80 20.66
N CYS A 371 -3.58 8.48 21.29
CA CYS A 371 -4.41 7.33 20.97
C CYS A 371 -5.73 7.85 20.40
N ILE A 372 -5.96 7.63 19.10
CA ILE A 372 -7.09 8.17 18.35
C ILE A 372 -7.98 7.00 17.97
N TYR A 373 -9.28 7.05 18.25
CA TYR A 373 -10.20 5.96 17.94
C TYR A 373 -11.58 6.46 17.51
N GLY A 374 -12.20 5.73 16.57
CA GLY A 374 -13.59 5.94 16.18
C GLY A 374 -14.54 5.56 17.31
N GLN A 375 -15.59 6.35 17.50
CA GLN A 375 -16.57 6.17 18.57
C GLN A 375 -17.32 4.83 18.52
N GLU A 376 -17.37 4.19 17.35
CA GLU A 376 -18.02 2.91 17.05
C GLU A 376 -17.02 1.74 16.97
N ASP A 377 -15.70 2.02 17.01
CA ASP A 377 -14.66 1.00 17.05
C ASP A 377 -14.57 0.40 18.46
N ARG A 378 -15.12 -0.81 18.62
CA ARG A 378 -15.21 -1.47 19.93
C ARG A 378 -13.84 -1.85 20.48
N MET A 379 -12.92 -2.32 19.65
CA MET A 379 -11.61 -2.79 20.11
C MET A 379 -10.74 -1.61 20.54
N ALA A 380 -10.76 -0.53 19.75
CA ALA A 380 -10.06 0.69 20.11
C ALA A 380 -10.71 1.43 21.30
N ALA A 381 -12.03 1.37 21.44
CA ALA A 381 -12.74 1.87 22.62
C ALA A 381 -12.44 1.06 23.90
N LEU A 382 -11.86 -0.14 23.80
CA LEU A 382 -11.29 -0.86 24.94
C LEU A 382 -9.83 -0.46 25.17
N ALA A 383 -9.02 -0.40 24.11
CA ALA A 383 -7.58 -0.19 24.20
C ALA A 383 -7.20 1.25 24.61
N CYS A 384 -7.70 2.27 23.92
CA CYS A 384 -7.31 3.67 24.19
C CYS A 384 -7.69 4.15 25.61
N PRO A 385 -8.91 3.89 26.13
CA PRO A 385 -9.24 4.24 27.52
C PRO A 385 -8.43 3.44 28.57
N ALA A 386 -8.03 2.20 28.28
CA ALA A 386 -7.13 1.45 29.16
C ALA A 386 -5.73 2.08 29.20
N LEU A 387 -5.22 2.54 28.04
CA LEU A 387 -3.97 3.28 27.96
C LEU A 387 -4.03 4.60 28.73
N ALA A 388 -5.15 5.33 28.66
CA ALA A 388 -5.39 6.54 29.45
C ALA A 388 -5.17 6.34 30.95
N LYS A 389 -5.62 5.20 31.48
CA LYS A 389 -5.47 4.86 32.90
C LYS A 389 -4.01 4.57 33.27
N ALA A 390 -3.26 3.95 32.36
CA ALA A 390 -1.85 3.62 32.57
C ALA A 390 -0.92 4.83 32.36
N ARG A 391 -1.28 5.73 31.44
CA ARG A 391 -0.52 6.93 31.05
C ARG A 391 -1.45 8.15 30.93
N PRO A 392 -1.77 8.82 32.05
CA PRO A 392 -2.65 10.00 32.06
C PRO A 392 -2.09 11.20 31.29
N ASP A 393 -0.79 11.18 30.96
CA ASP A 393 -0.11 12.19 30.15
C ASP A 393 -0.31 12.02 28.63
N PHE A 394 -0.85 10.89 28.18
CA PHE A 394 -1.14 10.65 26.77
C PHE A 394 -2.47 11.30 26.36
N ALA A 395 -2.52 11.83 25.14
CA ALA A 395 -3.74 12.39 24.57
C ALA A 395 -4.63 11.25 24.05
N ILE A 396 -5.87 11.17 24.53
CA ILE A 396 -6.84 10.16 24.10
C ILE A 396 -8.00 10.86 23.41
N LEU A 397 -8.15 10.61 22.12
CA LEU A 397 -9.04 11.35 21.23
C LEU A 397 -10.08 10.38 20.65
N ARG A 398 -11.35 10.68 20.92
CA ARG A 398 -12.49 9.93 20.39
C ARG A 398 -13.09 10.72 19.24
N GLU A 399 -13.06 10.15 18.05
CA GLU A 399 -13.52 10.77 16.81
C GLU A 399 -14.79 10.07 16.28
N ALA A 400 -15.49 10.69 15.32
CA ALA A 400 -16.70 10.13 14.75
C ALA A 400 -16.43 8.85 13.93
N GLY A 401 -17.46 8.02 13.74
CA GLY A 401 -17.38 6.80 12.94
C GLY A 401 -16.79 5.59 13.65
N GLY A 402 -16.50 4.56 12.85
CA GLY A 402 -15.89 3.30 13.31
C GLY A 402 -14.39 3.21 13.02
N HIS A 403 -13.93 1.99 12.72
CA HIS A 403 -12.51 1.68 12.51
C HIS A 403 -11.83 2.54 11.42
N GLY A 404 -12.58 2.91 10.38
CA GLY A 404 -12.11 3.78 9.28
C GLY A 404 -12.39 5.28 9.48
N PHE A 405 -12.81 5.73 10.66
CA PHE A 405 -13.04 7.15 11.00
C PHE A 405 -13.99 7.90 10.05
N SER A 406 -14.97 7.20 9.46
CA SER A 406 -15.86 7.74 8.42
C SER A 406 -15.14 8.33 7.20
N GLY A 407 -13.86 7.99 6.99
CA GLY A 407 -13.03 8.57 5.93
C GLY A 407 -12.51 9.98 6.23
N ASP A 408 -12.63 10.50 7.46
CA ASP A 408 -12.23 11.88 7.80
C ASP A 408 -10.71 12.02 8.00
N ALA A 409 -9.97 11.86 6.90
CA ALA A 409 -8.51 11.94 6.88
C ALA A 409 -7.99 13.34 7.24
N ASP A 410 -8.73 14.41 6.90
CA ASP A 410 -8.35 15.78 7.24
C ASP A 410 -8.38 16.01 8.75
N ARG A 411 -9.41 15.50 9.45
CA ARG A 411 -9.48 15.56 10.91
C ARG A 411 -8.32 14.82 11.56
N LEU A 412 -7.99 13.62 11.08
CA LEU A 412 -6.84 12.86 11.56
C LEU A 412 -5.52 13.60 11.33
N ALA A 413 -5.34 14.19 10.14
CA ALA A 413 -4.16 14.97 9.82
C ALA A 413 -4.02 16.21 10.72
N ASP A 414 -5.10 16.93 11.02
CA ASP A 414 -5.08 18.08 11.94
C ASP A 414 -4.60 17.68 13.34
N ILE A 415 -5.10 16.55 13.85
CA ILE A 415 -4.71 16.01 15.16
C ILE A 415 -3.21 15.65 15.19
N ILE A 416 -2.73 14.96 14.16
CA ILE A 416 -1.33 14.50 14.06
C ILE A 416 -0.38 15.70 13.90
N VAL A 417 -0.76 16.69 13.09
CA VAL A 417 0.09 17.85 12.76
C VAL A 417 0.16 18.85 13.90
N ALA A 418 -0.91 19.06 14.68
CA ALA A 418 -0.93 20.05 15.75
C ALA A 418 0.32 20.02 16.67
N PRO A 419 0.74 18.88 17.26
CA PRO A 419 1.96 18.83 18.05
C PRO A 419 3.27 18.91 17.24
N LEU A 420 3.27 18.60 15.94
CA LEU A 420 4.43 18.77 15.06
C LEU A 420 4.73 20.25 14.76
N LEU A 421 3.73 21.13 14.89
CA LEU A 421 3.89 22.57 14.72
C LEU A 421 4.50 23.24 15.95
N SER A 422 4.50 22.59 17.12
CA SER A 422 5.10 23.15 18.34
C SER A 422 6.59 23.43 18.13
N THR A 423 7.04 24.59 18.59
CA THR A 423 8.46 24.98 18.60
C THR A 423 9.20 24.49 19.84
N ASP A 424 8.50 23.90 20.82
CA ASP A 424 9.10 23.41 22.06
C ASP A 424 10.17 22.36 21.76
N PRO A 425 11.36 22.44 22.37
CA PRO A 425 12.43 21.48 22.11
C PRO A 425 11.94 20.06 22.41
N VAL A 426 12.17 19.12 21.48
CA VAL A 426 12.02 17.69 21.79
C VAL A 426 12.97 17.37 22.95
N PRO A 427 12.48 16.90 24.12
CA PRO A 427 13.28 16.54 25.27
C PRO A 427 14.54 15.74 24.88
N GLY A 428 15.71 16.23 25.29
CA GLY A 428 17.00 15.61 24.99
C GLY A 428 17.73 16.13 23.74
N ARG A 429 17.19 17.14 23.04
CA ARG A 429 17.91 17.91 22.02
C ARG A 429 18.63 19.09 22.68
N THR A 430 19.92 18.95 22.98
CA THR A 430 20.77 20.12 23.26
C THR A 430 20.80 21.00 22.01
N GLN A 431 20.32 22.24 22.10
CA GLN A 431 20.52 23.21 21.03
C GLN A 431 22.03 23.34 20.78
N ALA A 432 22.46 23.09 19.54
CA ALA A 432 23.77 23.57 19.10
C ALA A 432 23.66 25.10 19.08
N GLY A 433 24.12 25.73 20.16
CA GLY A 433 23.97 27.15 20.38
C GLY A 433 24.59 27.96 19.24
N SER A 434 23.78 28.80 18.61
CA SER A 434 24.24 29.97 17.88
C SER A 434 24.75 31.02 18.87
N GLY A 435 25.84 30.70 19.57
CA GLY A 435 26.54 31.62 20.46
C GLY A 435 27.72 32.22 19.73
N LYS A 436 27.53 33.33 19.00
CA LYS A 436 28.64 34.27 18.74
C LYS A 436 28.99 34.94 20.08
N GLY A 437 29.70 34.20 20.93
CA GLY A 437 30.34 34.70 22.13
C GLY A 437 31.68 35.32 21.76
N GLN A 438 31.71 36.64 21.72
CA GLN A 438 32.89 37.46 21.53
C GLN A 438 33.94 37.13 22.60
N MET A 439 35.12 36.64 22.20
CA MET A 439 36.26 36.49 23.10
C MET A 439 36.68 37.87 23.61
N PRO A 440 36.85 38.08 24.93
CA PRO A 440 37.56 39.25 25.43
C PRO A 440 39.05 39.06 25.14
N ARG A 441 39.67 40.06 24.49
CA ARG A 441 41.13 40.16 24.41
C ARG A 441 41.69 40.31 25.83
N ALA A 442 42.58 39.41 26.22
CA ALA A 442 43.40 39.58 27.40
C ALA A 442 44.50 40.60 27.10
N ASP A 443 44.45 41.75 27.78
CA ASP A 443 45.56 42.72 27.83
C ASP A 443 46.72 42.10 28.61
N SER A 444 47.86 41.96 27.93
CA SER A 444 49.14 41.59 28.52
C SER A 444 49.80 42.82 29.17
N GLY A 445 49.50 43.05 30.45
CA GLY A 445 50.25 43.97 31.30
C GLY A 445 51.28 43.22 32.14
N ILE A 446 52.51 43.07 31.63
CA ILE A 446 53.65 42.57 32.41
C ILE A 446 54.29 43.77 33.12
N GLY A 447 53.97 43.94 34.41
CA GLY A 447 54.68 44.81 35.34
C GLY A 447 55.73 44.01 36.09
N SER A 448 57.00 44.22 35.75
CA SER A 448 58.16 43.65 36.45
C SER A 448 58.74 44.69 37.43
N HIS A 449 58.61 44.43 38.74
CA HIS A 449 59.47 45.03 39.76
C HIS A 449 59.87 43.96 40.77
N ALA A 450 61.11 43.47 40.63
CA ALA A 450 61.85 42.77 41.67
C ALA A 450 62.91 43.72 42.22
N GLY A 451 62.96 43.84 43.54
CA GLY A 451 63.94 44.65 44.25
C GLY A 451 65.24 43.88 44.55
N LEU A 452 66.33 44.66 44.57
CA LEU A 452 67.42 44.68 45.56
C LEU A 452 68.24 43.41 45.86
N ALA A 453 69.50 43.43 45.42
CA ALA A 453 70.77 43.13 46.12
C ALA A 453 71.84 42.83 45.03
N GLY A 454 73.09 43.28 45.03
CA GLY A 454 73.96 44.06 45.91
C GLY A 454 75.39 44.02 45.30
N HIS A 455 76.21 45.00 45.69
CA HIS A 455 77.65 45.20 45.39
C HIS A 455 78.05 45.79 44.03
#